data_AF-A0AA37CHY1-F1
#
_entry.id   AF-A0AA37CHY1-F1
#
_cell.length_a   1.000
_cell.length_b   1.000
_cell.length_c   1.000
_cell.angle_alpha   90.00
_cell.angle_beta   90.00
_cell.angle_gamma   90.00
#
_symmetry.space_group_name_H-M   'P 1'
#
loop_
_entity.id
_entity.type
_entity.pdbx_description
1 polymer ?
#
loop_
_entity_poly.entity_id
_entity_poly.type
_entity_poly.pdbx_seq_one_letter_code
_entity_poly.pdbx_strand_id
1 'polypeptide(L)'
;MAWWVKFFFIPLMYAFLNDALVGVLRFSWQGDAVTLVLGLFMFGLCCDLVIAFAGYLFSLRLLGGDIRSVDGTWLGWFSCMICYPPLLGIFHYIKQQVDGLVWSDWLLPNGPLYWVWAVLLSGTWLVYWVATASFGLKFSNLSWRGLVDRGPYRFTKHPAYLAKNIYWWLHTVPFIGVQGWADLSRNLLGLAFVSLVYYLRARTEEAHLMAFPEYAAYAAHIERHGLLARVRRGLGGQR
;
A
#
# COMPACT_ATOMS: atom_id res chain seq x y z
N MET A 1 0.78 -18.76 -16.73
CA MET A 1 1.19 -17.80 -15.68
C MET A 1 0.02 -17.29 -14.84
N ALA A 2 -1.13 -16.91 -15.42
CA ALA A 2 -2.30 -16.43 -14.65
C ALA A 2 -2.77 -17.42 -13.55
N TRP A 3 -2.68 -18.72 -13.79
CA TRP A 3 -2.99 -19.74 -12.77
C TRP A 3 -2.05 -19.69 -11.56
N TRP A 4 -0.76 -19.39 -11.74
CA TRP A 4 0.18 -19.25 -10.63
C TRP A 4 -0.17 -18.08 -9.72
N VAL A 5 -0.53 -16.94 -10.33
CA VAL A 5 -1.01 -15.75 -9.60
C VAL A 5 -2.23 -16.12 -8.75
N LYS A 6 -3.23 -16.77 -9.34
CA LYS A 6 -4.44 -17.19 -8.61
C LYS A 6 -4.15 -18.21 -7.53
N PHE A 7 -3.39 -19.25 -7.83
CA PHE A 7 -3.05 -20.32 -6.90
C PHE A 7 -2.34 -19.77 -5.66
N PHE A 8 -1.46 -18.78 -5.84
CA PHE A 8 -0.78 -18.12 -4.74
C PHE A 8 -1.70 -17.16 -3.97
N PHE A 9 -2.40 -16.26 -4.66
CA PHE A 9 -3.12 -15.16 -4.00
C PHE A 9 -4.51 -15.52 -3.48
N ILE A 10 -5.26 -16.45 -4.08
CA ILE A 10 -6.59 -16.83 -3.60
C ILE A 10 -6.55 -17.33 -2.14
N PRO A 11 -5.76 -18.37 -1.79
CA PRO A 11 -5.72 -18.85 -0.40
C PRO A 11 -5.17 -17.79 0.54
N LEU A 12 -4.21 -16.98 0.09
CA LEU A 12 -3.61 -15.91 0.88
C LEU A 12 -4.61 -14.79 1.22
N MET A 13 -5.35 -14.29 0.22
CA MET A 13 -6.39 -13.27 0.42
C MET A 13 -7.51 -13.81 1.31
N TYR A 14 -7.88 -15.09 1.14
CA TYR A 14 -8.88 -15.73 2.00
C TYR A 14 -8.41 -15.83 3.45
N ALA A 15 -7.17 -16.28 3.70
CA ALA A 15 -6.63 -16.37 5.05
C ALA A 15 -6.61 -15.01 5.74
N PHE A 16 -6.07 -13.99 5.08
CA PHE A 16 -6.06 -12.62 5.61
C PHE A 16 -7.47 -12.06 5.81
N LEU A 17 -8.43 -12.39 4.92
CA LEU A 17 -9.80 -11.95 5.06
C LEU A 17 -10.45 -12.52 6.32
N ASN A 18 -10.19 -13.79 6.64
CA ASN A 18 -10.67 -14.39 7.89
C ASN A 18 -10.10 -13.67 9.11
N ASP A 19 -8.79 -13.42 9.12
CA ASP A 19 -8.13 -12.70 10.23
C ASP A 19 -8.69 -11.28 10.38
N ALA A 20 -8.87 -10.56 9.27
CA ALA A 20 -9.45 -9.22 9.26
C ALA A 20 -10.89 -9.22 9.76
N LEU A 21 -11.72 -10.17 9.31
CA LEU A 21 -13.11 -10.32 9.73
C LEU A 21 -13.22 -10.61 11.23
N VAL A 22 -12.40 -11.52 11.76
CA VAL A 22 -12.34 -11.80 13.20
C VAL A 22 -11.96 -10.54 13.97
N GLY A 23 -10.99 -9.76 13.47
CA GLY A 23 -10.61 -8.48 14.07
C GLY A 23 -11.74 -7.47 14.10
N VAL A 24 -12.52 -7.35 13.02
CA VAL A 24 -13.71 -6.48 12.95
C VAL A 24 -14.80 -6.95 13.91
N LEU A 25 -15.09 -8.25 13.97
CA LEU A 25 -16.13 -8.79 14.85
C LEU A 25 -15.78 -8.67 16.34
N ARG A 26 -14.49 -8.69 16.68
CA ARG A 26 -13.99 -8.50 18.05
C ARG A 26 -13.71 -7.04 18.40
N PHE A 27 -13.86 -6.13 17.44
CA PHE A 27 -13.55 -4.73 17.65
C PHE A 27 -14.46 -4.13 18.73
N SER A 28 -13.84 -3.49 19.70
CA SER A 28 -14.51 -2.67 20.71
C SER A 28 -13.72 -1.36 20.85
N TRP A 29 -14.40 -0.24 20.62
CA TRP A 29 -13.79 1.07 20.81
C TRP A 29 -13.74 1.41 22.29
N GLN A 30 -12.55 1.74 22.79
CA GLN A 30 -12.34 2.06 24.21
C GLN A 30 -12.34 3.57 24.50
N GLY A 31 -12.67 4.40 23.50
CA GLY A 31 -12.67 5.86 23.62
C GLY A 31 -11.34 6.54 23.35
N ASP A 32 -10.28 5.78 23.08
CA ASP A 32 -8.95 6.29 22.73
C ASP A 32 -8.69 6.24 21.21
N ALA A 33 -7.65 6.96 20.75
CA ALA A 33 -7.34 7.03 19.32
C ALA A 33 -6.64 5.76 18.81
N VAL A 34 -5.92 5.00 19.64
CA VAL A 34 -5.23 3.77 19.18
C VAL A 34 -6.26 2.73 18.79
N THR A 35 -7.23 2.47 19.67
CA THR A 35 -8.28 1.49 19.37
C THR A 35 -9.12 1.94 18.17
N LEU A 36 -9.42 3.24 18.05
CA LEU A 36 -10.11 3.77 16.87
C LEU A 36 -9.31 3.56 15.58
N VAL A 37 -8.02 3.91 15.54
CA VAL A 37 -7.16 3.74 14.36
C VAL A 37 -7.05 2.27 13.98
N LEU A 38 -6.88 1.37 14.95
CA LEU A 38 -6.85 -0.07 14.73
C LEU A 38 -8.18 -0.59 14.18
N GLY A 39 -9.32 -0.16 14.74
CA GLY A 39 -10.65 -0.53 14.26
C GLY A 39 -10.90 -0.10 12.82
N LEU A 40 -10.58 1.16 12.50
CA LEU A 40 -10.68 1.70 11.13
C LEU A 40 -9.76 0.95 10.15
N PHE A 41 -8.54 0.63 10.59
CA PHE A 41 -7.61 -0.18 9.81
C PHE A 41 -8.18 -1.57 9.52
N MET A 42 -8.66 -2.29 10.53
CA MET A 42 -9.20 -3.64 10.38
C MET A 42 -10.46 -3.66 9.51
N PHE A 43 -11.35 -2.68 9.69
CA PHE A 43 -12.54 -2.54 8.85
C PHE A 43 -12.17 -2.30 7.38
N GLY A 44 -11.28 -1.34 7.12
CA GLY A 44 -10.81 -1.05 5.77
C GLY A 44 -10.05 -2.21 5.12
N LEU A 45 -9.19 -2.89 5.88
CA LEU A 45 -8.48 -4.09 5.46
C LEU A 45 -9.46 -5.22 5.11
N CYS A 46 -10.53 -5.41 5.88
CA CYS A 46 -11.57 -6.38 5.56
C CYS A 46 -12.23 -6.06 4.21
N CYS A 47 -12.62 -4.79 3.98
CA CYS A 47 -13.19 -4.38 2.69
C CYS A 47 -12.22 -4.59 1.52
N ASP A 48 -10.95 -4.21 1.70
CA ASP A 48 -9.88 -4.40 0.72
C ASP A 48 -9.70 -5.87 0.33
N LEU A 49 -9.65 -6.76 1.33
CA LEU A 49 -9.46 -8.18 1.12
C LEU A 49 -10.68 -8.84 0.48
N VAL A 50 -11.91 -8.37 0.75
CA VAL A 50 -13.09 -8.82 0.01
C VAL A 50 -12.96 -8.47 -1.48
N ILE A 51 -12.55 -7.24 -1.80
CA ILE A 51 -12.36 -6.79 -3.19
C ILE A 51 -11.24 -7.60 -3.85
N ALA A 52 -10.11 -7.78 -3.16
CA ALA A 52 -8.98 -8.53 -3.67
C ALA A 52 -9.34 -10.00 -3.91
N PHE A 53 -9.97 -10.66 -2.94
CA PHE A 53 -10.41 -12.05 -3.03
C PHE A 53 -11.42 -12.24 -4.17
N ALA A 54 -12.45 -11.38 -4.26
CA ALA A 54 -13.41 -11.37 -5.35
C ALA A 54 -12.73 -11.13 -6.70
N GLY A 55 -11.74 -10.24 -6.76
CA GLY A 55 -10.94 -9.97 -7.95
C GLY A 55 -10.25 -11.23 -8.47
N TYR A 56 -9.60 -12.01 -7.61
CA TYR A 56 -8.93 -13.25 -8.03
C TYR A 56 -9.90 -14.39 -8.37
N LEU A 57 -11.02 -14.48 -7.64
CA LEU A 57 -12.02 -15.54 -7.82
C LEU A 57 -12.82 -15.33 -9.11
N PHE A 58 -13.34 -14.12 -9.32
CA PHE A 58 -14.19 -13.77 -10.46
C PHE A 58 -13.36 -13.18 -11.60
N SER A 59 -12.66 -14.03 -12.35
CA SER A 59 -11.93 -13.63 -13.56
C SER A 59 -12.74 -13.80 -14.85
N LEU A 60 -14.05 -13.59 -14.78
CA LEU A 60 -14.92 -13.76 -15.94
C LEU A 60 -14.72 -12.60 -16.92
N ARG A 61 -14.52 -12.93 -18.19
CA ARG A 61 -14.36 -11.94 -19.28
C ARG A 61 -15.61 -11.03 -19.42
N LEU A 62 -16.80 -11.56 -19.12
CA LEU A 62 -18.06 -10.80 -19.16
C LEU A 62 -18.10 -9.65 -18.16
N LEU A 63 -17.43 -9.80 -17.01
CA LEU A 63 -17.35 -8.76 -15.97
C LEU A 63 -16.14 -7.83 -16.17
N GLY A 64 -15.42 -7.96 -17.31
CA GLY A 64 -14.19 -7.21 -17.57
C GLY A 64 -13.03 -7.56 -16.63
N GLY A 65 -13.11 -8.72 -15.97
CA GLY A 65 -12.13 -9.21 -15.01
C GLY A 65 -11.16 -10.23 -15.61
N ASP A 66 -11.02 -10.37 -16.92
CA ASP A 66 -10.04 -11.33 -17.46
C ASP A 66 -8.60 -10.87 -17.20
N ILE A 67 -7.72 -11.81 -16.82
CA ILE A 67 -6.27 -11.56 -16.76
C ILE A 67 -5.74 -11.60 -18.19
N ARG A 68 -5.41 -10.43 -18.73
CA ARG A 68 -4.93 -10.26 -20.12
C ARG A 68 -3.43 -10.52 -20.25
N SER A 69 -2.66 -10.19 -19.22
CA SER A 69 -1.22 -10.43 -19.18
C SER A 69 -0.75 -10.56 -17.74
N VAL A 70 0.38 -11.24 -17.54
CA VAL A 70 1.05 -11.41 -16.26
C VAL A 70 2.51 -11.01 -16.43
N ASP A 71 3.06 -10.29 -15.45
CA ASP A 71 4.47 -9.92 -15.43
C ASP A 71 5.33 -11.20 -15.43
N GLY A 72 6.20 -11.32 -16.43
CA GLY A 72 7.10 -12.45 -16.60
C GLY A 72 8.47 -12.27 -15.94
N THR A 73 8.73 -11.12 -15.31
CA THR A 73 10.06 -10.78 -14.78
C THR A 73 10.26 -11.31 -13.35
N TRP A 74 11.44 -11.87 -13.09
CA TRP A 74 11.83 -12.32 -11.75
C TRP A 74 11.81 -11.19 -10.72
N LEU A 75 12.24 -9.98 -11.11
CA LEU A 75 12.24 -8.82 -10.23
C LEU A 75 10.82 -8.36 -9.88
N GLY A 76 9.89 -8.39 -10.84
CA GLY A 76 8.47 -8.13 -10.60
C GLY A 76 7.90 -9.08 -9.56
N TRP A 77 8.09 -10.39 -9.77
CA TRP A 77 7.66 -11.41 -8.82
C TRP A 77 8.32 -11.25 -7.44
N PHE A 78 9.65 -11.12 -7.37
CA PHE A 78 10.36 -11.00 -6.10
C PHE A 78 9.94 -9.77 -5.30
N SER A 79 9.91 -8.60 -5.93
CA SER A 79 9.45 -7.34 -5.30
C SER A 79 8.00 -7.44 -4.84
N CYS A 80 7.16 -8.23 -5.52
CA CYS A 80 5.81 -8.51 -5.07
C CYS A 80 5.76 -9.46 -3.88
N MET A 81 6.45 -10.61 -3.97
CA MET A 81 6.41 -11.71 -3.01
C MET A 81 7.04 -11.36 -1.66
N ILE A 82 8.04 -10.47 -1.62
CA ILE A 82 8.64 -10.05 -0.34
C ILE A 82 7.63 -9.39 0.62
N CYS A 83 6.50 -8.90 0.10
CA CYS A 83 5.41 -8.33 0.88
C CYS A 83 4.39 -9.38 1.38
N TYR A 84 4.63 -10.68 1.14
CA TYR A 84 3.71 -11.77 1.48
C TYR A 84 4.45 -12.94 2.16
N PRO A 85 3.77 -13.73 3.01
CA PRO A 85 4.37 -14.92 3.61
C PRO A 85 4.89 -15.89 2.55
N PRO A 86 6.02 -16.59 2.80
CA PRO A 86 6.85 -16.53 4.01
C PRO A 86 7.86 -15.36 4.06
N LEU A 87 8.15 -14.72 2.92
CA LEU A 87 9.17 -13.66 2.81
C LEU A 87 8.83 -12.41 3.63
N LEU A 88 7.55 -12.23 3.96
CA LEU A 88 7.08 -11.17 4.85
C LEU A 88 7.83 -11.13 6.19
N GLY A 89 8.32 -12.27 6.70
CA GLY A 89 9.13 -12.30 7.92
C GLY A 89 10.45 -11.54 7.76
N ILE A 90 11.13 -11.70 6.62
CA ILE A 90 12.37 -10.97 6.29
C ILE A 90 12.08 -9.48 6.18
N PHE A 91 10.97 -9.12 5.51
CA PHE A 91 10.55 -7.73 5.38
C PHE A 91 10.33 -7.07 6.75
N HIS A 92 9.65 -7.76 7.67
CA HIS A 92 9.43 -7.26 9.02
C HIS A 92 10.72 -7.15 9.84
N TYR A 93 11.60 -8.14 9.72
CA TYR A 93 12.89 -8.15 10.41
C TYR A 93 13.76 -6.95 10.01
N ILE A 94 13.87 -6.64 8.71
CA ILE A 94 14.66 -5.49 8.23
C ILE A 94 14.01 -4.16 8.64
N LYS A 95 12.67 -4.09 8.65
CA LYS A 95 11.91 -2.89 9.04
C LYS A 95 11.94 -2.61 10.55
N GLN A 96 12.21 -3.61 11.38
CA GLN A 96 12.08 -3.52 12.83
C GLN A 96 12.97 -2.40 13.39
N GLN A 97 12.34 -1.47 14.14
CA GLN A 97 13.04 -0.40 14.85
C GLN A 97 13.75 -0.96 16.08
N VAL A 98 14.80 -0.28 16.55
CA VAL A 98 15.61 -0.75 17.69
C VAL A 98 14.82 -0.83 18.99
N ASP A 99 13.97 0.16 19.26
CA ASP A 99 13.22 0.32 20.51
C ASP A 99 11.78 -0.23 20.45
N GLY A 100 11.27 -0.53 19.26
CA GLY A 100 9.89 -0.97 19.04
C GLY A 100 8.83 0.12 19.21
N LEU A 101 9.23 1.38 19.39
CA LEU A 101 8.31 2.50 19.55
C LEU A 101 7.55 2.79 18.26
N VAL A 102 6.32 3.25 18.44
CA VAL A 102 5.43 3.67 17.36
C VAL A 102 4.83 5.03 17.66
N TRP A 103 4.01 5.52 16.73
CA TRP A 103 3.39 6.84 16.80
C TRP A 103 2.64 7.14 18.10
N SER A 104 2.07 6.12 18.75
CA SER A 104 1.31 6.26 19.98
C SER A 104 2.17 6.40 21.24
N ASP A 105 3.45 6.05 21.17
CA ASP A 105 4.33 6.01 22.35
C ASP A 105 5.07 7.34 22.57
N TRP A 106 5.31 8.11 21.50
CA TRP A 106 6.03 9.39 21.58
C TRP A 106 5.11 10.61 21.74
N LEU A 107 3.80 10.43 21.52
CA LEU A 107 2.79 11.48 21.65
C LEU A 107 1.94 11.26 22.90
N LEU A 108 1.60 12.35 23.59
CA LEU A 108 0.71 12.29 24.75
C LEU A 108 -0.76 12.11 24.30
N PRO A 109 -1.50 11.10 24.79
CA PRO A 109 -2.87 10.80 24.34
C PRO A 109 -3.89 11.94 24.51
N ASN A 110 -3.67 12.82 25.49
CA ASN A 110 -4.53 13.98 25.77
C ASN A 110 -4.21 15.22 24.91
N GLY A 111 -3.15 15.18 24.11
CA GLY A 111 -2.72 16.29 23.27
C GLY A 111 -3.43 16.34 21.91
N PRO A 112 -3.70 17.53 21.34
CA PRO A 112 -4.30 17.65 20.00
C PRO A 112 -3.42 17.03 18.90
N LEU A 113 -2.09 17.09 19.06
CA LEU A 113 -1.14 16.48 18.11
C LEU A 113 -1.33 14.96 17.98
N TYR A 114 -1.70 14.29 19.06
CA TYR A 114 -1.99 12.84 19.06
C TYR A 114 -3.12 12.48 18.09
N TRP A 115 -4.21 13.24 18.17
CA TRP A 115 -5.38 13.05 17.32
C TRP A 115 -5.11 13.47 15.87
N VAL A 116 -4.34 14.54 15.64
CA VAL A 116 -3.89 14.90 14.30
C VAL A 116 -3.10 13.75 13.67
N TRP A 117 -2.18 13.14 14.44
CA TRP A 117 -1.38 12.02 13.96
C TRP A 117 -2.23 10.79 13.65
N ALA A 118 -3.19 10.46 14.53
CA ALA A 118 -4.16 9.41 14.31
C ALA A 118 -4.97 9.61 13.01
N VAL A 119 -5.45 10.83 12.77
CA VAL A 119 -6.16 11.20 11.53
C VAL A 119 -5.27 11.06 10.30
N LEU A 120 -4.01 11.47 10.37
CA LEU A 120 -3.06 11.30 9.26
C LEU A 120 -2.85 9.82 8.92
N LEU A 121 -2.63 8.97 9.94
CA LEU A 121 -2.48 7.52 9.75
C LEU A 121 -3.74 6.90 9.14
N SER A 122 -4.91 7.15 9.71
CA SER A 122 -6.18 6.69 9.14
C SER A 122 -6.41 7.21 7.72
N GLY A 123 -6.03 8.46 7.44
CA GLY A 123 -6.10 9.07 6.12
C GLY A 123 -5.23 8.36 5.08
N THR A 124 -4.00 7.96 5.44
CA THR A 124 -3.15 7.16 4.53
C THR A 124 -3.80 5.82 4.20
N TRP A 125 -4.36 5.11 5.18
CA TRP A 125 -5.08 3.87 4.93
C TRP A 125 -6.33 4.07 4.09
N LEU A 126 -7.11 5.14 4.34
CA LEU A 126 -8.26 5.46 3.50
C LEU A 126 -7.87 5.64 2.03
N VAL A 127 -6.78 6.37 1.74
CA VAL A 127 -6.27 6.51 0.37
C VAL A 127 -5.89 5.15 -0.22
N TYR A 128 -5.25 4.28 0.57
CA TYR A 128 -4.92 2.91 0.15
C TYR A 128 -6.19 2.11 -0.20
N TRP A 129 -7.18 2.06 0.69
CA TRP A 129 -8.40 1.27 0.49
C TRP A 129 -9.25 1.79 -0.66
N VAL A 130 -9.34 3.12 -0.83
CA VAL A 130 -10.04 3.73 -1.97
C VAL A 130 -9.30 3.45 -3.28
N ALA A 131 -7.97 3.34 -3.27
CA ALA A 131 -7.21 2.91 -4.45
C ALA A 131 -7.57 1.46 -4.83
N THR A 132 -7.62 0.54 -3.86
CA THR A 132 -8.08 -0.84 -4.14
C THR A 132 -9.53 -0.88 -4.62
N ALA A 133 -10.42 -0.12 -3.99
CA ALA A 133 -11.82 -0.04 -4.42
C ALA A 133 -11.97 0.49 -5.86
N SER A 134 -11.05 1.35 -6.31
CA SER A 134 -11.02 1.85 -7.69
C SER A 134 -10.68 0.76 -8.72
N PHE A 135 -9.98 -0.31 -8.32
CA PHE A 135 -9.81 -1.49 -9.17
C PHE A 135 -11.07 -2.34 -9.25
N GLY A 136 -11.78 -2.50 -8.12
CA GLY A 136 -12.90 -3.44 -8.01
C GLY A 136 -12.48 -4.84 -8.46
N LEU A 137 -13.29 -5.48 -9.32
CA LEU A 137 -13.00 -6.82 -9.85
C LEU A 137 -11.74 -6.90 -10.73
N LYS A 138 -11.16 -5.76 -11.15
CA LYS A 138 -9.88 -5.75 -11.87
C LYS A 138 -8.67 -5.89 -10.95
N PHE A 139 -8.84 -5.89 -9.62
CA PHE A 139 -7.72 -6.00 -8.71
C PHE A 139 -6.98 -7.32 -8.93
N SER A 140 -5.67 -7.25 -9.15
CA SER A 140 -4.79 -8.41 -9.17
C SER A 140 -3.34 -7.94 -9.19
N ASN A 141 -2.49 -8.60 -8.41
CA ASN A 141 -1.05 -8.38 -8.43
C ASN A 141 -0.44 -8.98 -9.70
N LEU A 142 0.67 -8.38 -10.16
CA LEU A 142 1.51 -8.91 -11.25
C LEU A 142 0.78 -9.11 -12.57
N SER A 143 -0.34 -8.43 -12.79
CA SER A 143 -1.19 -8.71 -13.94
C SER A 143 -1.86 -7.47 -14.50
N TRP A 144 -2.10 -7.49 -15.80
CA TRP A 144 -2.91 -6.51 -16.50
C TRP A 144 -4.33 -7.02 -16.70
N ARG A 145 -5.31 -6.25 -16.20
CA ARG A 145 -6.76 -6.49 -16.35
C ARG A 145 -7.49 -5.28 -16.94
N GLY A 146 -6.73 -4.39 -17.57
CA GLY A 146 -7.18 -3.12 -18.11
C GLY A 146 -6.90 -1.94 -17.18
N LEU A 147 -6.93 -0.74 -17.78
CA LEU A 147 -6.57 0.51 -17.12
C LEU A 147 -7.55 0.87 -15.98
N VAL A 148 -6.98 1.45 -14.93
CA VAL A 148 -7.68 2.15 -13.84
C VAL A 148 -7.06 3.53 -13.71
N ASP A 149 -7.82 4.56 -14.09
CA ASP A 149 -7.40 5.97 -14.12
C ASP A 149 -8.31 6.88 -13.26
N ARG A 150 -9.28 6.28 -12.57
CA ARG A 150 -10.27 6.97 -11.72
C ARG A 150 -9.92 6.91 -10.24
N GLY A 151 -10.62 7.71 -9.44
CA GLY A 151 -10.36 7.79 -8.00
C GLY A 151 -8.97 8.38 -7.72
N PRO A 152 -8.20 7.82 -6.77
CA PRO A 152 -6.84 8.29 -6.46
C PRO A 152 -5.87 8.21 -7.64
N TYR A 153 -6.11 7.32 -8.61
CA TYR A 153 -5.27 7.14 -9.80
C TYR A 153 -5.24 8.36 -10.72
N ARG A 154 -6.17 9.31 -10.59
CA ARG A 154 -6.10 10.58 -11.33
C ARG A 154 -4.94 11.49 -10.90
N PHE A 155 -4.35 11.23 -9.73
CA PHE A 155 -3.30 12.07 -9.15
C PHE A 155 -1.91 11.45 -9.25
N THR A 156 -1.81 10.12 -9.21
CA THR A 156 -0.53 9.39 -9.28
C THR A 156 -0.78 7.98 -9.80
N LYS A 157 0.24 7.35 -10.41
CA LYS A 157 0.18 5.98 -10.92
C LYS A 157 0.04 4.93 -9.81
N HIS A 158 0.57 5.20 -8.62
CA HIS A 158 0.61 4.24 -7.51
C HIS A 158 0.19 4.87 -6.16
N PRO A 159 -1.10 5.26 -6.02
CA PRO A 159 -1.59 5.93 -4.80
C PRO A 159 -1.49 5.03 -3.57
N ALA A 160 -1.80 3.73 -3.71
CA ALA A 160 -1.68 2.75 -2.62
C ALA A 160 -0.24 2.61 -2.11
N TYR A 161 0.74 2.49 -3.02
CA TYR A 161 2.15 2.37 -2.61
C TYR A 161 2.67 3.63 -1.93
N LEU A 162 2.30 4.81 -2.44
CA LEU A 162 2.64 6.09 -1.82
C LEU A 162 2.03 6.20 -0.41
N ALA A 163 0.74 5.91 -0.26
CA ALA A 163 0.05 5.99 1.02
C ALA A 163 0.65 5.03 2.05
N LYS A 164 0.94 3.78 1.64
CA LYS A 164 1.58 2.79 2.52
C LYS A 164 2.99 3.20 2.94
N ASN A 165 3.73 3.87 2.05
CA ASN A 165 5.04 4.40 2.39
C ASN A 165 4.95 5.50 3.46
N ILE A 166 4.10 6.50 3.23
CA ILE A 166 3.86 7.59 4.18
C ILE A 166 3.39 7.03 5.52
N TYR A 167 2.48 6.05 5.51
CA TYR A 167 2.03 5.37 6.71
C TYR A 167 3.19 4.83 7.53
N TRP A 168 4.13 4.09 6.92
CA TRP A 168 5.23 3.50 7.67
C TRP A 168 6.11 4.55 8.34
N TRP A 169 6.43 5.64 7.64
CA TRP A 169 7.20 6.75 8.21
C TRP A 169 6.46 7.43 9.38
N LEU A 170 5.16 7.67 9.25
CA LEU A 170 4.34 8.26 10.31
C LEU A 170 4.13 7.29 11.49
N HIS A 171 4.04 5.99 11.23
CA HIS A 171 3.76 4.97 12.23
C HIS A 171 4.98 4.64 13.07
N THR A 172 6.16 4.48 12.47
CA THR A 172 7.36 4.03 13.19
C THR A 172 8.20 5.19 13.74
N VAL A 173 8.06 6.40 13.18
CA VAL A 173 8.74 7.64 13.63
C VAL A 173 10.22 7.37 14.00
N PRO A 174 11.08 7.08 13.02
CA PRO A 174 12.39 6.41 13.21
C PRO A 174 13.43 7.20 14.02
N PHE A 175 13.08 8.43 14.42
CA PHE A 175 13.95 9.40 15.10
C PHE A 175 13.75 9.41 16.62
N ILE A 176 12.67 8.78 17.12
CA ILE A 176 12.36 8.72 18.55
C ILE A 176 13.00 7.45 19.14
N GLY A 177 13.42 7.52 20.41
CA GLY A 177 13.98 6.38 21.16
C GLY A 177 15.41 5.97 20.78
N VAL A 178 16.02 6.69 19.84
CA VAL A 178 17.39 6.51 19.37
C VAL A 178 18.42 6.97 20.42
N GLN A 179 19.39 6.10 20.76
CA GLN A 179 20.46 6.42 21.70
C GLN A 179 21.78 6.85 21.03
N GLY A 180 21.89 6.70 19.71
CA GLY A 180 23.08 7.12 18.94
C GLY A 180 22.95 6.94 17.43
N TRP A 181 24.00 7.31 16.70
CA TRP A 181 24.02 7.27 15.23
C TRP A 181 23.81 5.88 14.64
N ALA A 182 24.24 4.83 15.32
CA ALA A 182 24.06 3.45 14.87
C ALA A 182 22.56 3.08 14.83
N ASP A 183 21.82 3.39 15.89
CA ASP A 183 20.38 3.11 15.99
C ASP A 183 19.59 3.93 14.97
N LEU A 184 19.93 5.22 14.84
CA LEU A 184 19.33 6.10 13.84
C LEU A 184 19.52 5.55 12.43
N SER A 185 20.76 5.16 12.11
CA SER A 185 21.11 4.61 10.80
C SER A 185 20.35 3.32 10.53
N ARG A 186 20.25 2.42 11.51
CA ARG A 186 19.49 1.17 11.38
C ARG A 186 18.00 1.44 11.12
N ASN A 187 17.38 2.32 11.89
CA ASN A 187 15.97 2.69 11.76
C ASN A 187 15.70 3.30 10.36
N LEU A 188 16.54 4.24 9.93
CA LEU A 188 16.44 4.90 8.62
C LEU A 188 16.68 3.93 7.46
N LEU A 189 17.68 3.06 7.55
CA LEU A 189 17.96 2.05 6.53
C LEU A 189 16.82 1.03 6.41
N GLY A 190 16.21 0.63 7.54
CA GLY A 190 15.03 -0.23 7.55
C GLY A 190 13.85 0.39 6.82
N LEU A 191 13.55 1.68 7.06
CA LEU A 191 12.48 2.38 6.35
C LEU A 191 12.83 2.73 4.89
N ALA A 192 14.10 3.02 4.60
CA ALA A 192 14.59 3.19 3.25
C ALA A 192 14.43 1.88 2.45
N PHE A 193 14.69 0.74 3.07
CA PHE A 193 14.42 -0.58 2.48
C PHE A 193 12.94 -0.79 2.17
N VAL A 194 12.04 -0.49 3.11
CA VAL A 194 10.59 -0.53 2.86
C VAL A 194 10.20 0.34 1.66
N SER A 195 10.77 1.55 1.59
CA SER A 195 10.55 2.49 0.50
C SER A 195 11.08 1.98 -0.83
N LEU A 196 12.26 1.37 -0.82
CA LEU A 196 12.88 0.74 -1.98
C LEU A 196 12.04 -0.42 -2.51
N VAL A 197 11.49 -1.27 -1.64
CA VAL A 197 10.61 -2.38 -2.07
C VAL A 197 9.39 -1.86 -2.81
N TYR A 198 8.68 -0.86 -2.27
CA TYR A 198 7.51 -0.30 -2.94
C TYR A 198 7.87 0.47 -4.21
N TYR A 199 9.03 1.12 -4.24
CA TYR A 199 9.56 1.74 -5.46
C TYR A 199 9.84 0.68 -6.53
N LEU A 200 10.53 -0.40 -6.19
CA LEU A 200 10.83 -1.49 -7.13
C LEU A 200 9.54 -2.11 -7.68
N ARG A 201 8.53 -2.36 -6.82
CA ARG A 201 7.21 -2.84 -7.24
C ARG A 201 6.55 -1.90 -8.24
N ALA A 202 6.54 -0.60 -7.96
CA ALA A 202 5.98 0.40 -8.89
C ALA A 202 6.71 0.36 -10.24
N ARG A 203 8.04 0.29 -10.23
CA ARG A 203 8.87 0.31 -11.45
C ARG A 203 8.73 -0.95 -12.29
N THR A 204 8.67 -2.13 -11.66
CA THR A 204 8.47 -3.40 -12.37
C THR A 204 7.07 -3.49 -12.94
N GLU A 205 6.06 -3.09 -12.16
CA GLU A 205 4.68 -3.00 -12.62
C GLU A 205 4.57 -2.03 -13.80
N GLU A 206 5.11 -0.81 -13.70
CA GLU A 206 5.15 0.12 -14.84
C GLU A 206 5.85 -0.46 -16.06
N ALA A 207 7.00 -1.13 -15.88
CA ALA A 207 7.72 -1.73 -17.00
C ALA A 207 6.88 -2.78 -17.74
N HIS A 208 6.12 -3.61 -17.00
CA HIS A 208 5.15 -4.54 -17.58
C HIS A 208 3.99 -3.81 -18.26
N LEU A 209 3.41 -2.81 -17.59
CA LEU A 209 2.20 -2.13 -18.05
C LEU A 209 2.45 -1.20 -19.24
N MET A 210 3.67 -0.66 -19.41
CA MET A 210 4.04 0.21 -20.54
C MET A 210 3.96 -0.48 -21.90
N ALA A 211 3.86 -1.81 -21.95
CA ALA A 211 3.56 -2.55 -23.18
C ALA A 211 2.14 -2.27 -23.72
N PHE A 212 1.24 -1.73 -22.91
CA PHE A 212 -0.14 -1.44 -23.28
C PHE A 212 -0.32 0.05 -23.64
N PRO A 213 -0.80 0.38 -24.86
CA PRO A 213 -0.94 1.78 -25.30
C PRO A 213 -1.79 2.64 -24.37
N GLU A 214 -2.84 2.07 -23.77
CA GLU A 214 -3.71 2.83 -22.87
C GLU A 214 -2.96 3.24 -21.58
N TYR A 215 -2.11 2.35 -21.07
CA TYR A 215 -1.28 2.65 -19.90
C TYR A 215 -0.19 3.66 -20.24
N ALA A 216 0.45 3.54 -21.40
CA ALA A 216 1.46 4.52 -21.84
C ALA A 216 0.86 5.94 -21.97
N ALA A 217 -0.35 6.06 -22.52
CA ALA A 217 -1.08 7.32 -22.60
C ALA A 217 -1.43 7.87 -21.21
N TYR A 218 -1.89 7.01 -20.30
CA TYR A 218 -2.16 7.37 -18.91
C TYR A 218 -0.89 7.82 -18.15
N ALA A 219 0.22 7.11 -18.31
CA ALA A 219 1.49 7.45 -17.68
C ALA A 219 1.98 8.84 -18.13
N ALA A 220 1.91 9.13 -19.43
CA ALA A 220 2.22 10.45 -19.99
C ALA A 220 1.24 11.54 -19.52
N HIS A 221 -0.04 11.20 -19.29
CA HIS A 221 -1.00 12.13 -18.70
C HIS A 221 -0.62 12.48 -17.26
N ILE A 222 -0.28 11.49 -16.43
CA ILE A 222 0.11 11.70 -15.02
C ILE A 222 1.42 12.45 -14.90
N GLU A 223 2.38 12.21 -15.79
CA GLU A 223 3.64 12.98 -15.82
C GLU A 223 3.40 14.48 -16.05
N ARG A 224 2.37 14.84 -16.83
CA ARG A 224 2.01 16.24 -17.11
C ARG A 224 1.03 16.83 -16.10
N HIS A 225 0.12 16.05 -15.54
CA HIS A 225 -1.03 16.59 -14.77
C HIS A 225 -1.16 16.04 -13.34
N GLY A 226 -0.36 15.03 -12.99
CA GLY A 226 -0.37 14.39 -11.68
C GLY A 226 0.10 15.31 -10.56
N LEU A 227 0.03 14.80 -9.33
CA LEU A 227 0.37 15.53 -8.11
C LEU A 227 1.77 16.13 -8.16
N LEU A 228 2.77 15.32 -8.53
CA LEU A 228 4.16 15.77 -8.63
C LEU A 228 4.35 16.86 -9.69
N ALA A 229 3.63 16.76 -10.82
CA ALA A 229 3.68 17.79 -11.87
C ALA A 229 3.10 19.12 -11.38
N ARG A 230 1.99 19.07 -10.62
CA ARG A 230 1.39 20.25 -9.99
C ARG A 230 2.32 20.89 -8.96
N VAL A 231 2.94 20.08 -8.11
CA VAL A 231 3.92 20.55 -7.11
C VAL A 231 5.12 21.20 -7.80
N ARG A 232 5.70 20.56 -8.83
CA ARG A 232 6.82 21.12 -9.60
C ARG A 232 6.47 22.44 -10.27
N ARG A 233 5.27 22.57 -10.85
CA ARG A 233 4.80 23.85 -11.42
C ARG A 233 4.60 24.93 -10.36
N GLY A 234 4.06 24.57 -9.20
CA GLY A 234 3.89 25.52 -8.08
C GLY A 234 5.23 26.03 -7.54
N LEU A 235 6.24 25.16 -7.45
CA LEU A 235 7.59 25.51 -7.00
C LEU A 235 8.42 26.21 -8.08
N GLY A 236 8.22 25.85 -9.35
CA GLY A 236 8.93 26.43 -10.50
C GLY A 236 8.29 27.69 -11.08
N GLY A 237 7.09 28.06 -10.63
CA GLY A 237 6.32 29.23 -11.09
C GLY A 237 6.65 30.55 -10.38
N GLN A 238 7.79 30.65 -9.70
CA GLN A 238 8.33 31.89 -9.12
C GLN A 238 9.61 32.37 -9.83
N ARG A 239 9.70 32.20 -11.15
CA ARG A 239 10.70 32.87 -11.98
C ARG A 239 10.05 33.44 -13.22
#